data_AF-A0A9W9AVU0-F1
#
_entry.id   AF-A0A9W9AVU0-F1
#
_cell.length_a   1.000
_cell.length_b   1.000
_cell.length_c   1.000
_cell.angle_alpha   90.00
_cell.angle_beta   90.00
_cell.angle_gamma   90.00
#
_symmetry.space_group_name_H-M   'P 1'
#
loop_
_entity.id
_entity.type
_entity.pdbx_description
1 polymer ?
#
loop_
_entity_poly.entity_id
_entity_poly.type
_entity_poly.pdbx_seq_one_letter_code
_entity_poly.pdbx_strand_id
1 'polypeptide(L)'
;MSKVEEISISSFLSLFSSNGLYMILYSWLFGMSLWITFFGGIIAFKALPRQQFGNLQHKTFPIYFVISLTLVSGLLLLWTSAHPDVMTYWDRPLVADVSQVYILISVLISQGINYSVIGPLTSRTMFERHRLEKEEGKAYNEPGVSDAMKGLNRRFGSLHGISSLLNLWAVIAIGLHGLWIGNAGVKGY
;
A
#
# COMPACT_ATOMS: atom_id res chain seq x y z
N MET A 1 30.63 -17.12 26.47
CA MET A 1 31.47 -16.75 25.31
C MET A 1 30.56 -16.59 24.11
N SER A 2 30.56 -15.44 23.44
CA SER A 2 29.83 -15.26 22.18
C SER A 2 30.46 -16.17 21.13
N LYS A 3 29.66 -17.04 20.50
CA LYS A 3 30.13 -17.74 19.29
C LYS A 3 30.36 -16.70 18.21
N VAL A 4 31.58 -16.63 17.69
CA VAL A 4 31.88 -15.81 16.52
C VAL A 4 31.28 -16.55 15.33
N GLU A 5 30.36 -15.90 14.61
CA GLU A 5 29.88 -16.40 13.33
C GLU A 5 30.85 -15.92 12.23
N GLU A 6 31.53 -16.87 11.60
CA GLU A 6 32.38 -16.61 10.44
C GLU A 6 31.56 -16.72 9.15
N ILE A 7 31.72 -15.75 8.26
CA ILE A 7 31.08 -15.79 6.94
C ILE A 7 31.90 -16.69 6.02
N SER A 8 31.30 -17.82 5.63
CA SER A 8 31.81 -18.71 4.58
C SER A 8 30.96 -18.54 3.31
N ILE A 9 31.44 -19.09 2.18
CA ILE A 9 30.65 -19.11 0.94
C ILE A 9 29.30 -19.82 1.16
N SER A 10 29.28 -20.92 1.92
CA SER A 10 28.05 -21.65 2.20
C SER A 10 27.10 -20.87 3.12
N SER A 11 27.62 -20.16 4.12
CA SER A 11 26.80 -19.31 5.00
C SER A 11 26.27 -18.07 4.28
N PHE A 12 26.99 -17.57 3.27
CA PHE A 12 26.48 -16.51 2.40
C PHE A 12 25.36 -17.01 1.49
N LEU A 13 25.54 -18.18 0.87
CA LEU A 13 24.52 -18.75 -0.01
C LEU A 13 23.24 -19.14 0.75
N SER A 14 23.34 -19.50 2.04
CA SER A 14 22.14 -19.80 2.85
C SER A 14 21.26 -18.59 3.14
N LEU A 15 21.74 -17.36 2.89
CA LEU A 15 20.93 -16.14 2.97
C LEU A 15 19.82 -16.12 1.91
N PHE A 16 20.03 -16.77 0.76
CA PHE A 16 19.02 -16.95 -0.30
C PHE A 16 18.01 -18.04 0.10
N SER A 17 17.22 -17.75 1.13
CA SER A 17 16.20 -18.63 1.69
C SER A 17 14.81 -18.02 1.54
N SER A 18 13.76 -18.81 1.78
CA SER A 18 12.38 -18.32 1.82
C SER A 18 12.20 -17.18 2.83
N ASN A 19 12.89 -17.24 3.97
CA ASN A 19 12.87 -16.17 4.97
C ASN A 19 13.59 -14.89 4.49
N GLY A 20 14.74 -15.06 3.81
CA GLY A 20 15.45 -13.94 3.19
C GLY A 20 14.59 -13.26 2.13
N LEU A 21 13.97 -14.05 1.24
CA LEU A 21 13.03 -13.56 0.24
C LEU A 21 11.84 -12.84 0.91
N TYR A 22 11.25 -13.42 1.96
CA TYR A 22 10.16 -12.81 2.72
C TYR A 22 10.53 -11.43 3.22
N MET A 23 11.71 -11.30 3.85
CA MET A 23 12.20 -10.03 4.37
C MET A 23 12.43 -8.99 3.28
N ILE A 24 12.93 -9.38 2.11
CA ILE A 24 13.09 -8.47 0.98
C ILE A 24 11.74 -7.99 0.45
N LEU A 25 10.78 -8.89 0.27
CA LEU A 25 9.43 -8.53 -0.18
C LEU A 25 8.72 -7.62 0.83
N TYR A 26 8.83 -7.95 2.12
CA TYR A 26 8.27 -7.14 3.21
C TYR A 26 8.91 -5.75 3.24
N SER A 27 10.23 -5.67 3.19
CA SER A 27 10.96 -4.40 3.25
C SER A 27 10.64 -3.52 2.05
N TRP A 28 10.52 -4.10 0.86
CA TRP A 28 10.10 -3.37 -0.33
C TRP A 28 8.66 -2.85 -0.16
N LEU A 29 7.73 -3.71 0.24
CA LEU A 29 6.32 -3.32 0.43
C LEU A 29 6.22 -2.17 1.43
N PHE A 30 6.77 -2.35 2.63
CA PHE A 30 6.67 -1.35 3.70
C PHE A 30 7.38 -0.05 3.36
N GLY A 31 8.62 -0.13 2.85
CA GLY A 31 9.41 1.03 2.47
C GLY A 31 8.76 1.85 1.36
N MET A 32 8.25 1.17 0.32
CA MET A 32 7.52 1.82 -0.77
C MET A 32 6.24 2.50 -0.26
N SER A 33 5.45 1.80 0.56
CA SER A 33 4.19 2.34 1.12
C SER A 33 4.43 3.55 2.01
N LEU A 34 5.46 3.54 2.88
CA LEU A 34 5.86 4.71 3.66
C LEU A 34 6.29 5.86 2.75
N TRP A 35 7.17 5.58 1.78
CA TRP A 35 7.71 6.60 0.89
C TRP A 35 6.61 7.30 0.10
N ILE A 36 5.75 6.55 -0.60
CA ILE A 36 4.73 7.17 -1.47
C ILE A 36 3.70 7.97 -0.67
N THR A 37 3.33 7.48 0.53
CA THR A 37 2.25 8.04 1.35
C THR A 37 2.69 9.32 2.06
N PHE A 38 3.86 9.28 2.71
CA PHE A 38 4.29 10.35 3.63
C PHE A 38 5.34 11.28 3.03
N PHE A 39 6.02 10.90 1.95
CA PHE A 39 7.11 11.69 1.39
C PHE A 39 6.86 12.02 -0.07
N GLY A 40 6.87 11.03 -0.97
CA GLY A 40 6.76 11.21 -2.41
C GLY A 40 5.51 11.97 -2.82
N GLY A 41 4.34 11.61 -2.30
CA GLY A 41 3.08 12.32 -2.56
C GLY A 41 3.10 13.79 -2.08
N ILE A 42 3.63 14.04 -0.88
CA ILE A 42 3.70 15.40 -0.30
C ILE A 42 4.68 16.28 -1.08
N ILE A 43 5.86 15.75 -1.42
CA ILE A 43 6.86 16.45 -2.21
C ILE A 43 6.27 16.80 -3.58
N ALA A 44 5.66 15.83 -4.27
CA ALA A 44 5.05 16.06 -5.58
C ALA A 44 3.90 17.09 -5.52
N PHE A 45 3.07 17.03 -4.49
CA PHE A 45 1.98 17.99 -4.28
C PHE A 45 2.49 19.42 -4.10
N LYS A 46 3.60 19.59 -3.36
CA LYS A 46 4.21 20.91 -3.13
C LYS A 46 5.01 21.44 -4.32
N ALA A 47 5.59 20.54 -5.13
CA ALA A 47 6.51 20.92 -6.20
C ALA A 47 5.81 21.14 -7.56
N LEU A 48 4.64 20.53 -7.79
CA LEU A 48 3.99 20.53 -9.10
C LEU A 48 2.70 21.35 -9.12
N PRO A 49 2.40 22.05 -10.24
CA PRO A 49 1.06 22.57 -10.49
C PRO A 49 0.01 21.46 -10.36
N ARG A 50 -1.17 21.77 -9.80
CA ARG A 50 -2.19 20.77 -9.42
C ARG A 50 -2.56 19.79 -10.53
N GLN A 51 -2.71 20.26 -11.78
CA GLN A 51 -3.05 19.37 -12.90
C GLN A 51 -1.90 18.42 -13.25
N GLN A 52 -0.65 18.89 -13.17
CA GLN A 52 0.55 18.05 -13.37
C GLN A 52 0.70 17.04 -12.24
N PHE A 53 0.49 17.47 -10.98
CA PHE A 53 0.42 16.57 -9.84
C PHE A 53 -0.63 15.48 -10.06
N GLY A 54 -1.86 15.85 -10.41
CA GLY A 54 -2.94 14.89 -10.70
C GLY A 54 -2.59 13.90 -11.81
N ASN A 55 -1.96 14.36 -12.89
CA ASN A 55 -1.50 13.50 -13.97
C ASN A 55 -0.41 12.52 -13.51
N LEU A 56 0.54 12.97 -12.69
CA LEU A 56 1.55 12.11 -12.09
C LEU A 56 0.89 11.05 -11.21
N GLN A 57 -0.01 11.44 -10.30
CA GLN A 57 -0.70 10.50 -9.41
C GLN A 57 -1.50 9.45 -10.21
N HIS A 58 -2.19 9.84 -11.28
CA HIS A 58 -2.92 8.93 -12.17
C HIS A 58 -2.02 7.87 -12.83
N LYS A 59 -0.73 8.17 -13.05
CA LYS A 59 0.25 7.21 -13.57
C LYS A 59 0.92 6.38 -12.48
N THR A 60 1.22 7.00 -11.34
CA THR A 60 1.95 6.37 -10.24
C THR A 60 1.11 5.35 -9.48
N PHE A 61 -0.12 5.70 -9.09
CA PHE A 61 -0.90 4.86 -8.18
C PHE A 61 -1.30 3.49 -8.74
N PRO A 62 -1.71 3.34 -10.01
CA PRO A 62 -1.99 2.02 -10.55
C PRO A 62 -0.78 1.08 -10.46
N ILE A 63 0.42 1.59 -10.76
CA ILE A 63 1.67 0.82 -10.65
C ILE A 63 1.96 0.48 -9.20
N TYR A 64 1.87 1.45 -8.30
CA TYR A 64 2.05 1.24 -6.86
C TYR A 64 1.12 0.16 -6.32
N PHE A 65 -0.17 0.21 -6.66
CA PHE A 65 -1.14 -0.77 -6.16
C PHE A 65 -0.87 -2.17 -6.75
N VAL A 66 -0.51 -2.28 -8.03
CA VAL A 66 -0.14 -3.59 -8.62
C VAL A 66 1.07 -4.18 -7.91
N ILE A 67 2.14 -3.40 -7.72
CA ILE A 67 3.32 -3.85 -6.97
C ILE A 67 2.92 -4.25 -5.55
N SER A 68 2.12 -3.43 -4.87
CA SER A 68 1.65 -3.73 -3.51
C SER A 68 0.86 -5.05 -3.45
N LEU A 69 -0.03 -5.29 -4.41
CA LEU A 69 -0.82 -6.53 -4.52
C LEU A 69 0.08 -7.74 -4.78
N THR A 70 1.06 -7.62 -5.66
CA THR A 70 2.03 -8.69 -5.95
C THR A 70 2.86 -9.02 -4.71
N LEU A 71 3.41 -8.01 -4.03
CA LEU A 71 4.25 -8.21 -2.86
C LEU A 71 3.46 -8.82 -1.69
N VAL A 72 2.28 -8.28 -1.37
CA VAL A 72 1.46 -8.83 -0.26
C VAL A 72 0.96 -10.24 -0.56
N SER A 73 0.66 -10.57 -1.82
CA SER A 73 0.31 -11.94 -2.22
C SER A 73 1.49 -12.90 -2.05
N GLY A 74 2.70 -12.46 -2.39
CA GLY A 74 3.93 -13.22 -2.15
C GLY A 74 4.17 -13.46 -0.66
N LEU A 75 3.97 -12.44 0.18
CA LEU A 75 4.06 -12.57 1.63
C LEU A 75 3.02 -13.55 2.17
N LEU A 76 1.76 -13.45 1.75
CA LEU A 76 0.69 -14.39 2.15
C LEU A 76 1.05 -15.84 1.82
N LEU A 77 1.53 -16.08 0.61
CA LEU A 77 1.92 -17.41 0.15
C LEU A 77 3.06 -17.97 0.99
N LEU A 78 4.13 -17.19 1.18
CA LEU A 78 5.31 -17.62 1.94
C LEU A 78 4.98 -17.83 3.42
N TRP A 79 4.18 -16.93 4.03
CA TRP A 79 3.78 -17.04 5.43
C TRP A 79 2.95 -18.30 5.66
N THR A 80 1.91 -18.51 4.86
CA THR A 80 1.03 -19.68 4.97
C THR A 80 1.78 -20.98 4.73
N SER A 81 2.76 -20.98 3.81
CA SER A 81 3.59 -22.16 3.54
C SER A 81 4.54 -22.49 4.69
N ALA A 82 5.03 -21.48 5.41
CA ALA A 82 5.94 -21.65 6.54
C ALA A 82 5.22 -21.98 7.86
N HIS A 83 3.92 -21.67 7.99
CA HIS A 83 3.17 -21.83 9.24
C HIS A 83 1.94 -22.75 9.05
N PRO A 84 2.11 -24.09 9.13
CA PRO A 84 1.03 -25.06 8.90
C PRO A 84 -0.20 -24.86 9.80
N ASP A 85 0.02 -24.36 11.02
CA ASP A 85 -1.01 -24.03 11.99
C ASP A 85 -2.05 -23.04 11.45
N VAL A 86 -1.69 -22.21 10.46
CA VAL A 86 -2.62 -21.31 9.79
C VAL A 86 -3.80 -22.08 9.19
N MET A 87 -3.55 -23.22 8.55
CA MET A 87 -4.60 -24.00 7.90
C MET A 87 -5.45 -24.75 8.92
N THR A 88 -4.84 -25.21 10.01
CA THR A 88 -5.53 -25.94 11.07
C THR A 88 -6.42 -25.03 11.92
N TYR A 89 -5.99 -23.79 12.17
CA TYR A 89 -6.68 -22.84 13.06
C TYR A 89 -7.21 -21.60 12.34
N TRP A 90 -7.53 -21.71 11.05
CA TRP A 90 -7.95 -20.57 10.21
C TRP A 90 -9.16 -19.79 10.76
N ASP A 91 -10.01 -20.47 11.53
CA ASP A 91 -11.21 -19.94 12.20
C ASP A 91 -10.91 -19.27 13.55
N ARG A 92 -9.65 -19.29 14.01
CA ARG A 92 -9.21 -18.72 15.29
C ARG A 92 -8.32 -17.50 15.04
N PRO A 93 -8.90 -16.31 14.80
CA PRO A 93 -8.14 -15.12 14.41
C PRO A 93 -7.16 -14.62 15.47
N LEU A 94 -7.27 -15.07 16.73
CA LEU A 94 -6.36 -14.71 17.82
C LEU A 94 -5.13 -15.62 17.91
N VAL A 95 -5.05 -16.71 17.13
CA VAL A 95 -3.81 -17.46 16.96
C VAL A 95 -2.84 -16.56 16.21
N ALA A 96 -1.61 -16.45 16.70
CA ALA A 96 -0.67 -15.44 16.23
C ALA A 96 -0.37 -15.52 14.72
N ASP A 97 -0.05 -16.72 14.22
CA ASP A 97 0.25 -16.92 12.80
C ASP A 97 -0.96 -16.67 11.91
N VAL A 98 -2.15 -17.03 12.41
CA VAL A 98 -3.43 -16.75 11.76
C VAL A 98 -3.68 -15.25 11.73
N SER A 99 -3.45 -14.53 12.84
CA SER A 99 -3.58 -13.07 12.94
C SER A 99 -2.77 -12.37 11.85
N GLN A 100 -1.54 -12.82 11.59
CA GLN A 100 -0.69 -12.24 10.55
C GLN A 100 -1.29 -12.42 9.14
N VAL A 101 -1.90 -13.58 8.86
CA VAL A 101 -2.61 -13.81 7.60
C VAL A 101 -3.80 -12.87 7.45
N TYR A 102 -4.62 -12.69 8.49
CA TYR A 102 -5.75 -11.74 8.44
C TYR A 102 -5.27 -10.29 8.22
N ILE A 103 -4.16 -9.90 8.84
CA ILE A 103 -3.54 -8.59 8.62
C ILE A 103 -3.15 -8.43 7.14
N LEU A 104 -2.43 -9.39 6.57
CA LEU A 104 -1.99 -9.35 5.17
C LEU A 104 -3.17 -9.43 4.18
N ILE A 105 -4.22 -10.20 4.48
CA ILE A 105 -5.47 -10.22 3.69
C ILE A 105 -6.14 -8.85 3.73
N SER A 106 -6.18 -8.18 4.89
CA SER A 106 -6.78 -6.84 4.99
C SER A 106 -6.06 -5.82 4.11
N VAL A 107 -4.73 -5.92 4.01
CA VAL A 107 -3.89 -5.11 3.12
C VAL A 107 -4.20 -5.43 1.66
N LEU A 108 -4.30 -6.72 1.31
CA LEU A 108 -4.63 -7.16 -0.05
C LEU A 108 -6.00 -6.61 -0.48
N ILE A 109 -7.01 -6.68 0.39
CA ILE A 109 -8.36 -6.17 0.13
C ILE A 109 -8.33 -4.64 -0.01
N SER A 110 -7.69 -3.91 0.91
CA SER A 110 -7.69 -2.45 0.88
C SER A 110 -7.00 -1.91 -0.38
N GLN A 111 -5.86 -2.51 -0.75
CA GLN A 111 -5.12 -2.15 -1.97
C GLN A 111 -5.86 -2.61 -3.23
N GLY A 112 -6.54 -3.75 -3.17
CA GLY A 112 -7.36 -4.27 -4.27
C GLY A 112 -8.54 -3.37 -4.59
N ILE A 113 -9.25 -2.89 -3.56
CA ILE A 113 -10.34 -1.92 -3.70
C ILE A 113 -9.81 -0.60 -4.27
N ASN A 114 -8.65 -0.14 -3.80
CA ASN A 114 -7.98 1.05 -4.31
C ASN A 114 -7.62 0.92 -5.80
N TYR A 115 -7.05 -0.21 -6.20
CA TYR A 115 -6.67 -0.47 -7.58
C TYR A 115 -7.87 -0.56 -8.52
N SER A 116 -8.86 -1.36 -8.15
CA SER A 116 -9.94 -1.78 -9.05
C SER A 116 -11.14 -0.82 -9.07
N VAL A 117 -11.39 -0.10 -7.97
CA VAL A 117 -12.62 0.71 -7.82
C VAL A 117 -12.29 2.16 -7.48
N ILE A 118 -11.69 2.43 -6.32
CA ILE A 118 -11.61 3.79 -5.79
C ILE A 118 -10.62 4.66 -6.59
N GLY A 119 -9.45 4.13 -6.95
CA GLY A 119 -8.44 4.82 -7.75
C GLY A 119 -8.93 5.24 -9.13
N PRO A 120 -9.52 4.33 -9.94
CA PRO A 120 -10.11 4.67 -11.23
C PRO A 120 -11.22 5.73 -11.12
N LEU A 121 -12.11 5.60 -10.14
CA LEU A 121 -13.18 6.58 -9.91
C LEU A 121 -12.63 7.95 -9.52
N THR A 122 -11.62 7.99 -8.64
CA THR A 122 -10.95 9.23 -8.22
C THR A 122 -10.30 9.93 -9.40
N SER A 123 -9.58 9.17 -10.23
CA SER A 123 -8.90 9.69 -11.42
C SER A 123 -9.88 10.22 -12.46
N ARG A 124 -10.98 9.49 -12.70
CA ARG A 124 -12.04 9.95 -13.59
C ARG A 124 -12.62 11.28 -13.11
N THR A 125 -12.99 11.40 -11.83
CA THR A 125 -13.54 12.65 -11.27
C THR A 125 -12.51 13.79 -11.30
N MET A 126 -11.22 13.50 -11.11
CA MET A 126 -10.14 14.48 -11.29
C MET A 126 -10.11 15.03 -12.73
N PHE A 127 -10.18 14.18 -13.75
CA PHE A 127 -10.21 14.62 -15.14
C PHE A 127 -11.50 15.36 -15.51
N GLU A 128 -12.64 14.95 -14.95
CA GLU A 128 -13.91 15.68 -15.07
C GLU A 128 -13.77 17.12 -14.53
N ARG A 129 -13.10 17.30 -13.37
CA ARG A 129 -12.77 18.63 -12.83
C ARG A 129 -11.85 19.41 -13.77
N HIS A 130 -10.78 18.79 -14.26
CA HIS A 130 -9.84 19.46 -15.19
C HIS A 130 -10.52 19.94 -16.47
N ARG A 131 -11.49 19.16 -16.99
CA ARG A 131 -12.29 19.57 -18.15
C ARG A 131 -13.16 20.76 -17.81
N LEU A 132 -13.90 20.69 -16.71
CA LEU A 132 -14.83 21.75 -16.33
C LEU A 132 -14.11 23.07 -16.00
N GLU A 133 -12.91 23.02 -15.42
CA GLU A 133 -12.08 24.22 -15.22
C GLU A 133 -11.75 24.93 -16.53
N LYS A 134 -11.51 24.18 -17.61
CA LYS A 134 -11.23 24.75 -18.94
C LYS A 134 -12.50 25.32 -19.57
N GLU A 135 -13.63 24.65 -19.39
CA GLU A 135 -14.95 25.08 -19.90
C GLU A 135 -15.41 26.37 -19.19
N GLU A 136 -15.20 26.48 -17.88
CA GLU A 136 -15.60 27.64 -17.08
C GLU A 136 -14.56 28.77 -17.07
N GLY A 137 -13.32 28.49 -17.49
CA GLY A 137 -12.20 29.42 -17.39
C GLY A 137 -11.84 29.79 -15.95
N LYS A 138 -12.20 28.94 -14.97
CA LYS A 138 -12.02 29.14 -13.53
C LYS A 138 -11.43 27.90 -12.89
N ALA A 139 -10.49 28.06 -11.96
CA ALA A 139 -10.01 26.95 -11.16
C ALA A 139 -11.08 26.46 -10.19
N TYR A 140 -11.04 25.17 -9.84
CA TYR A 140 -12.05 24.49 -9.04
C TYR A 140 -12.34 25.11 -7.66
N ASN A 141 -11.43 25.91 -7.13
CA ASN A 141 -11.48 26.52 -5.79
C ASN A 141 -11.66 28.04 -5.82
N GLU A 142 -11.89 28.63 -7.00
CA GLU A 142 -12.16 30.06 -7.08
C GLU A 142 -13.53 30.41 -6.50
N PRO A 143 -13.71 31.64 -5.97
CA PRO A 143 -15.03 32.13 -5.57
C PRO A 143 -16.03 32.08 -6.75
N GLY A 144 -17.23 31.59 -6.48
CA GLY A 144 -18.30 31.56 -7.49
C GLY A 144 -18.13 30.53 -8.60
N VAL A 145 -17.41 29.42 -8.35
CA VAL A 145 -17.49 28.21 -9.21
C VAL A 145 -18.92 27.67 -9.29
N SER A 146 -19.24 27.02 -10.40
CA SER A 146 -20.59 26.47 -10.64
C SER A 146 -21.00 25.41 -9.63
N ASP A 147 -22.30 25.14 -9.53
CA ASP A 147 -22.81 24.05 -8.70
C ASP A 147 -22.34 22.67 -9.21
N ALA A 148 -22.10 22.52 -10.51
CA ALA A 148 -21.49 21.33 -11.09
C ALA A 148 -20.06 21.13 -10.58
N MET A 149 -19.24 22.18 -10.55
CA MET A 149 -17.89 22.13 -10.00
C MET A 149 -17.90 21.81 -8.50
N LYS A 150 -18.82 22.41 -7.72
CA LYS A 150 -18.99 22.06 -6.29
C LYS A 150 -19.33 20.59 -6.10
N GLY A 151 -20.21 20.04 -6.95
CA GLY A 151 -20.55 18.62 -6.95
C GLY A 151 -19.33 17.72 -7.21
N LEU A 152 -18.54 18.04 -8.24
CA LEU A 152 -17.31 17.32 -8.55
C LEU A 152 -16.25 17.43 -7.44
N ASN A 153 -16.12 18.58 -6.80
CA ASN A 153 -15.20 18.77 -5.68
C ASN A 153 -15.56 17.90 -4.48
N ARG A 154 -16.85 17.83 -4.12
CA ARG A 154 -17.34 16.94 -3.04
C ARG A 154 -17.08 15.48 -3.38
N ARG A 155 -17.40 15.06 -4.60
CA ARG A 155 -17.16 13.69 -5.07
C ARG A 155 -15.68 13.34 -5.04
N PHE A 156 -14.82 14.21 -5.57
CA PHE A 156 -13.37 14.01 -5.55
C PHE A 156 -12.84 13.92 -4.12
N GLY A 157 -13.22 14.85 -3.25
CA GLY A 157 -12.77 14.86 -1.85
C GLY A 157 -13.16 13.57 -1.11
N SER A 158 -14.37 13.08 -1.32
CA SER A 158 -14.84 11.80 -0.74
C SER A 158 -14.03 10.60 -1.28
N LEU A 159 -13.94 10.45 -2.60
CA LEU A 159 -13.21 9.33 -3.21
C LEU A 159 -11.72 9.34 -2.86
N HIS A 160 -11.08 10.51 -2.92
CA HIS A 160 -9.69 10.68 -2.52
C HIS A 160 -9.49 10.34 -1.04
N GLY A 161 -10.36 10.85 -0.15
CA GLY A 161 -10.30 10.56 1.28
C GLY A 161 -10.44 9.06 1.59
N ILE A 162 -11.39 8.38 0.95
CA ILE A 162 -11.54 6.91 1.08
C ILE A 162 -10.27 6.21 0.61
N SER A 163 -9.71 6.61 -0.54
CA SER A 163 -8.49 6.02 -1.08
C SER A 163 -7.31 6.17 -0.12
N SER A 164 -7.13 7.37 0.44
CA SER A 164 -6.11 7.70 1.41
C SER A 164 -6.26 6.89 2.70
N LEU A 165 -7.48 6.71 3.20
CA LEU A 165 -7.74 5.91 4.41
C LEU A 165 -7.46 4.42 4.18
N LEU A 166 -7.86 3.85 3.05
CA LEU A 166 -7.55 2.46 2.69
C LEU A 166 -6.04 2.22 2.60
N ASN A 167 -5.30 3.18 2.03
CA ASN A 167 -3.85 3.09 1.91
C ASN A 167 -3.15 3.34 3.25
N LEU A 168 -3.66 4.26 4.08
CA LEU A 168 -3.14 4.48 5.43
C LEU A 168 -3.34 3.24 6.32
N TRP A 169 -4.51 2.61 6.23
CA TRP A 169 -4.77 1.33 6.88
C TRP A 169 -3.73 0.28 6.45
N ALA A 170 -3.50 0.14 5.13
CA ALA A 170 -2.50 -0.80 4.62
C ALA A 170 -1.11 -0.54 5.24
N VAL A 171 -0.66 0.71 5.28
CA VAL A 171 0.64 1.08 5.85
C VAL A 171 0.73 0.70 7.34
N ILE A 172 -0.32 0.99 8.12
CA ILE A 172 -0.38 0.64 9.55
C ILE A 172 -0.36 -0.88 9.73
N ALA A 173 -1.18 -1.60 8.99
CA ALA A 173 -1.27 -3.06 9.02
C ALA A 173 0.08 -3.73 8.68
N ILE A 174 0.75 -3.28 7.62
CA ILE A 174 2.11 -3.73 7.24
C ILE A 174 3.11 -3.38 8.34
N GLY A 175 3.00 -2.21 8.97
CA GLY A 175 3.83 -1.81 10.10
C GLY A 175 3.68 -2.73 11.31
N LEU A 176 2.44 -3.05 11.70
CA LEU A 176 2.14 -3.99 12.78
C LEU A 176 2.68 -5.39 12.49
N HIS A 177 2.51 -5.87 11.26
CA HIS A 177 3.10 -7.13 10.81
C HIS A 177 4.65 -7.09 10.88
N GLY A 178 5.25 -5.96 10.56
CA GLY A 178 6.67 -5.71 10.74
C GLY A 178 7.16 -5.81 12.17
N LEU A 179 6.42 -5.21 13.11
CA LEU A 179 6.73 -5.29 14.53
C LEU A 179 6.66 -6.75 15.03
N TRP A 180 5.68 -7.53 14.55
CA TRP A 180 5.61 -8.96 14.82
C TRP A 180 6.86 -9.69 14.32
N ILE A 181 7.20 -9.53 13.04
CA ILE A 181 8.40 -10.14 12.44
C ILE A 181 9.68 -9.74 13.20
N GLY A 182 9.81 -8.46 13.57
CA GLY A 182 10.97 -7.97 14.30
C GLY A 182 11.11 -8.56 15.71
N ASN A 183 10.01 -9.01 16.31
CA ASN A 183 10.00 -9.60 17.65
C ASN A 183 10.04 -11.14 17.64
N ALA A 184 9.16 -11.78 16.87
CA ALA A 184 8.97 -13.23 16.83
C ALA A 184 9.77 -13.92 15.70
N GLY A 185 10.24 -13.16 14.72
CA GLY A 185 10.87 -13.67 13.52
C GLY A 185 9.87 -14.06 12.42
N VAL A 186 10.43 -14.46 11.27
CA VAL A 186 9.66 -14.95 10.11
C VAL A 186 9.57 -16.48 10.08
N LYS A 187 10.44 -17.14 10.86
CA LYS A 187 10.57 -18.59 10.83
C LYS A 187 9.30 -19.21 11.42
N GLY A 188 8.55 -19.90 10.58
CA GLY A 188 7.64 -20.93 11.05
C GLY A 188 8.41 -22.15 11.56
N TYR A 189 7.68 -23.10 12.15
CA TYR A 189 8.23 -24.31 12.78
C TYR A 189 8.84 -25.28 11.75
#